data_AF-A0A2V6LXB4-F1
#
_entry.id   AF-A0A2V6LXB4-F1
#
_cell.length_a   1.000
_cell.length_b   1.000
_cell.length_c   1.000
_cell.angle_alpha   90.00
_cell.angle_beta   90.00
_cell.angle_gamma   90.00
#
_symmetry.space_group_name_H-M   'P 1'
#
loop_
_entity.id
_entity.type
_entity.pdbx_description
1 polymer ?
#
loop_
_entity_poly.entity_id
_entity_poly.type
_entity_poly.pdbx_seq_one_letter_code
_entity_poly.pdbx_strand_id
1 'polypeptide(L)'
;MMVEKTADGHRLNWRLPLYAVVGTFIVFIPVAISDPPDMWLILYTLLVAPIITLSLLITTVLKKGRRLSILSMLGLYLAISALLVVNHSAVRDAARWLLWSRDYKSKVLAQPESTNGELKHVEWDGWGWAGMDTTVFLVFDPTDSLRAAAKSHRAGKFGGVPCEVPLVRRLESHWYSVRFYTDQVWSGCDAGNASGRSQ
;
A
#
# COMPACT_ATOMS: atom_id res chain seq x y z
N MET A 1 58.56 14.28 -16.74
CA MET A 1 57.82 14.30 -15.46
C MET A 1 57.21 15.70 -15.39
N MET A 2 55.90 15.94 -15.43
CA MET A 2 54.75 15.30 -14.81
C MET A 2 53.57 15.36 -15.79
N VAL A 3 52.85 14.25 -15.96
CA VAL A 3 51.52 14.25 -16.55
C VAL A 3 50.58 14.70 -15.44
N GLU A 4 50.09 15.92 -15.53
CA GLU A 4 49.03 16.45 -14.68
C GLU A 4 47.74 15.68 -15.01
N LYS A 5 47.49 14.65 -14.22
CA LYS A 5 46.28 13.85 -14.30
C LYS A 5 45.18 14.66 -13.65
N THR A 6 44.50 15.50 -14.43
CA THR A 6 43.27 16.17 -14.00
C THR A 6 42.30 15.10 -13.54
N ALA A 7 42.11 15.04 -12.22
CA ALA A 7 41.09 14.25 -11.57
C ALA A 7 39.74 14.82 -12.01
N ASP A 8 39.24 14.31 -13.15
CA ASP A 8 37.84 14.45 -13.51
C ASP A 8 37.05 13.61 -12.51
N GLY A 9 36.80 14.23 -11.35
CA GLY A 9 35.96 13.72 -10.29
C GLY A 9 34.58 13.56 -10.88
N HIS A 10 34.30 12.34 -11.35
CA HIS A 10 33.04 11.85 -11.85
C HIS A 10 31.93 12.25 -10.88
N ARG A 11 31.35 13.43 -11.08
CA ARG A 11 30.14 13.90 -10.43
C ARG A 11 29.06 12.91 -10.86
N LEU A 12 28.87 11.87 -10.05
CA LEU A 12 27.72 10.99 -10.16
C LEU A 12 26.52 11.93 -10.21
N ASN A 13 25.89 12.02 -11.38
CA ASN A 13 24.80 12.95 -11.63
C ASN A 13 23.62 12.58 -10.73
N TRP A 14 23.63 13.06 -9.49
CA TRP A 14 22.68 12.78 -8.42
C TRP A 14 21.22 13.08 -8.79
N ARG A 15 21.02 13.88 -9.84
CA ARG A 15 19.72 14.14 -10.45
C ARG A 15 19.11 12.89 -11.12
N LEU A 16 19.93 12.06 -11.76
CA LEU A 16 19.44 10.85 -12.44
C LEU A 16 18.86 9.78 -11.49
N PRO A 17 19.48 9.43 -10.34
CA PRO A 17 18.86 8.50 -9.40
C PRO A 17 17.61 9.11 -8.75
N LEU A 18 17.57 10.42 -8.50
CA LEU A 18 16.34 11.10 -8.06
C LEU A 18 15.20 10.93 -9.06
N TYR A 19 15.44 11.11 -10.37
CA TYR A 19 14.40 10.89 -11.38
C TYR A 19 13.95 9.44 -11.47
N ALA A 20 14.85 8.47 -11.26
CA ALA A 20 14.48 7.05 -11.22
C ALA A 20 13.56 6.75 -10.02
N VAL A 21 13.92 7.27 -8.83
CA VAL A 21 13.10 7.13 -7.62
C VAL A 21 11.72 7.74 -7.83
N VAL A 22 11.68 9.00 -8.28
CA VAL A 22 10.42 9.73 -8.55
C VAL A 22 9.59 9.00 -9.61
N GLY A 23 10.22 8.51 -10.68
CA GLY A 23 9.57 7.69 -11.70
C GLY A 23 8.92 6.44 -11.14
N THR A 24 9.62 5.70 -10.26
CA THR A 24 9.06 4.52 -9.60
C THR A 24 7.81 4.86 -8.79
N PHE A 25 7.83 5.94 -8.02
CA PHE A 25 6.65 6.39 -7.26
C PHE A 25 5.51 6.83 -8.19
N ILE A 26 5.81 7.57 -9.26
CA ILE A 26 4.80 8.02 -10.25
C ILE A 26 4.10 6.83 -10.89
N VAL A 27 4.79 5.72 -11.13
CA VAL A 27 4.15 4.53 -11.71
C VAL A 27 3.48 3.68 -10.62
N PHE A 28 4.12 3.48 -9.47
CA PHE A 28 3.63 2.59 -8.41
C PHE A 28 2.39 3.14 -7.69
N ILE A 29 2.29 4.46 -7.46
CA ILE A 29 1.19 5.04 -6.70
C ILE A 29 -0.16 4.89 -7.42
N PRO A 30 -0.31 5.25 -8.71
CA PRO A 30 -1.54 4.97 -9.46
C PRO A 30 -1.87 3.48 -9.49
N VAL A 31 -0.85 2.62 -9.55
CA VAL A 31 -1.03 1.18 -9.51
C VAL A 31 -1.63 0.71 -8.20
N ALA A 32 -1.04 1.14 -7.08
CA ALA A 32 -1.50 0.76 -5.76
C ALA A 32 -2.93 1.25 -5.45
N ILE A 33 -3.37 2.31 -6.12
CA ILE A 33 -4.61 3.00 -5.83
C ILE A 33 -5.76 2.59 -6.76
N SER A 34 -5.46 2.02 -7.93
CA SER A 34 -6.48 1.60 -8.89
C SER A 34 -7.19 0.34 -8.40
N ASP A 35 -8.52 0.35 -8.43
CA ASP A 35 -9.36 -0.81 -8.11
C ASP A 35 -9.74 -1.54 -9.42
N PRO A 36 -9.68 -2.90 -9.50
CA PRO A 36 -9.33 -3.83 -8.43
C PRO A 36 -7.80 -4.00 -8.25
N PRO A 37 -7.32 -4.01 -6.99
CA PRO A 37 -5.90 -3.87 -6.64
C PRO A 37 -5.02 -5.06 -7.00
N ASP A 38 -5.54 -6.28 -6.90
CA ASP A 38 -4.74 -7.49 -7.05
C ASP A 38 -4.28 -7.69 -8.50
N MET A 39 -5.18 -7.46 -9.45
CA MET A 39 -4.91 -7.64 -10.87
C MET A 39 -3.84 -6.68 -11.37
N TRP A 40 -3.89 -5.43 -10.91
CA TRP A 40 -3.00 -4.39 -11.39
C TRP A 40 -1.63 -4.43 -10.68
N LEU A 41 -1.58 -4.84 -9.40
CA LEU A 41 -0.32 -5.15 -8.73
C LEU A 41 0.38 -6.37 -9.37
N ILE A 42 -0.36 -7.42 -9.70
CA ILE A 42 0.17 -8.60 -10.42
C ILE A 42 0.71 -8.17 -11.78
N LEU A 43 -0.05 -7.37 -12.55
CA LEU A 43 0.39 -6.85 -13.85
C LEU A 43 1.67 -6.01 -13.73
N TYR A 44 1.74 -5.12 -12.73
CA TYR A 44 2.92 -4.30 -12.49
C TYR A 44 4.15 -5.15 -12.15
N THR A 45 3.99 -6.15 -11.28
CA THR A 45 5.09 -7.01 -10.83
C THR A 45 5.56 -7.97 -11.92
N LEU A 46 4.64 -8.52 -12.72
CA LEU A 46 4.94 -9.52 -13.76
C LEU A 46 5.33 -8.93 -15.12
N LEU A 47 4.91 -7.71 -15.45
CA LEU A 47 5.18 -7.12 -16.77
C LEU A 47 6.02 -5.84 -16.66
N VAL A 48 5.58 -4.87 -15.87
CA VAL A 48 6.22 -3.54 -15.86
C VAL A 48 7.61 -3.60 -15.24
N ALA A 49 7.73 -4.25 -14.07
CA ALA A 49 9.02 -4.42 -13.39
C ALA A 49 10.07 -5.17 -14.24
N PRO A 50 9.78 -6.32 -14.89
CA PRO A 50 10.75 -6.99 -15.73
C PRO A 50 11.07 -6.22 -17.03
N ILE A 51 10.11 -5.52 -17.65
CA ILE A 51 10.39 -4.70 -18.84
C ILE A 51 11.37 -3.56 -18.51
N ILE A 52 11.17 -2.88 -17.39
CA ILE A 52 12.09 -1.83 -16.92
C ILE A 52 13.47 -2.42 -16.60
N THR A 53 13.50 -3.59 -15.96
CA THR A 53 14.75 -4.29 -15.64
C THR A 53 15.50 -4.69 -16.91
N LEU A 54 14.82 -5.27 -17.90
CA LEU A 54 15.39 -5.69 -19.17
C LEU A 54 15.89 -4.52 -20.01
N SER A 55 15.10 -3.44 -20.10
CA SER A 55 15.52 -2.23 -20.83
C SER A 55 16.78 -1.61 -20.21
N LEU A 56 16.86 -1.53 -18.87
CA LEU A 56 18.08 -1.09 -18.19
C LEU A 56 19.25 -2.04 -18.44
N LEU A 57 19.07 -3.37 -18.38
CA LEU A 57 20.11 -4.34 -18.71
C LEU A 57 20.61 -4.19 -20.15
N ILE A 58 19.71 -4.02 -21.13
CA ILE A 58 20.09 -3.77 -22.54
C ILE A 58 20.95 -2.51 -22.64
N THR A 59 20.59 -1.43 -21.94
CA THR A 59 21.41 -0.21 -21.94
C THR A 59 22.79 -0.39 -21.30
N THR A 60 22.95 -1.27 -20.30
CA THR A 60 24.27 -1.60 -19.73
C THR A 60 25.20 -2.28 -20.75
N VAL A 61 24.64 -3.18 -21.57
CA VAL A 61 25.39 -3.90 -22.60
C VAL A 61 25.88 -2.93 -23.67
N LEU A 62 24.99 -2.04 -24.12
CA LEU A 62 25.24 -1.06 -25.19
C LEU A 62 26.16 0.10 -24.76
N LYS A 63 26.10 0.58 -23.51
CA LYS A 63 26.87 1.75 -23.04
C LYS A 63 28.04 1.34 -22.14
N LYS A 64 29.15 0.92 -22.78
CA LYS A 64 30.37 0.39 -22.14
C LYS A 64 31.00 1.33 -21.08
N GLY A 65 30.87 2.65 -21.23
CA GLY A 65 31.44 3.65 -20.29
C GLY A 65 30.56 4.05 -19.10
N ARG A 66 29.28 3.64 -19.04
CA ARG A 66 28.34 4.01 -17.95
C ARG A 66 27.81 2.82 -17.16
N ARG A 67 28.40 1.62 -17.36
CA ARG A 67 27.94 0.36 -16.78
C ARG A 67 27.77 0.42 -15.26
N LEU A 68 28.77 0.95 -14.54
CA LEU A 68 28.72 1.01 -13.08
C LEU A 68 27.58 1.91 -12.57
N SER A 69 27.35 3.05 -13.23
CA SER A 69 26.26 3.97 -12.89
C SER A 69 24.88 3.36 -13.18
N ILE A 70 24.72 2.64 -14.30
CA ILE A 70 23.45 2.01 -14.66
C ILE A 70 23.16 0.81 -13.74
N LEU A 71 24.17 -0.01 -13.41
CA LEU A 71 24.04 -1.11 -12.45
C LEU A 71 23.68 -0.61 -11.05
N SER A 72 24.28 0.50 -10.62
CA SER A 72 23.91 1.16 -9.36
C SER A 72 22.45 1.63 -9.35
N MET A 73 21.96 2.20 -10.45
CA MET A 73 20.54 2.59 -10.57
C MET A 73 19.61 1.40 -10.54
N LEU A 74 19.99 0.32 -11.24
CA LEU A 74 19.21 -0.90 -11.26
C LEU A 74 19.11 -1.51 -9.86
N GLY A 75 20.23 -1.57 -9.14
CA GLY A 75 20.25 -2.02 -7.75
C GLY A 75 19.34 -1.17 -6.85
N LEU A 76 19.40 0.16 -6.99
CA LEU A 76 18.55 1.08 -6.22
C LEU A 76 17.06 0.90 -6.56
N TYR A 77 16.73 0.81 -7.84
CA TYR A 77 15.37 0.57 -8.31
C TYR A 77 14.81 -0.74 -7.75
N LEU A 78 15.57 -1.83 -7.84
CA LEU A 78 15.16 -3.14 -7.33
C LEU A 78 14.97 -3.11 -5.81
N ALA A 79 15.88 -2.46 -5.07
CA ALA A 79 15.77 -2.32 -3.62
C ALA A 79 14.51 -1.55 -3.20
N ILE A 80 14.21 -0.42 -3.87
CA ILE A 80 13.03 0.39 -3.58
C ILE A 80 11.76 -0.36 -3.97
N SER A 81 11.71 -0.97 -5.15
CA SER A 81 10.56 -1.75 -5.59
C SER A 81 10.29 -2.93 -4.65
N ALA A 82 11.32 -3.66 -4.21
CA ALA A 82 11.17 -4.73 -3.23
C ALA A 82 10.60 -4.20 -1.91
N LEU A 83 11.10 -3.05 -1.42
CA LEU A 83 10.59 -2.43 -0.20
C LEU A 83 9.12 -2.00 -0.33
N LEU A 84 8.75 -1.42 -1.48
CA LEU A 84 7.38 -1.00 -1.78
C LEU A 84 6.43 -2.19 -1.88
N VAL A 85 6.86 -3.30 -2.48
CA VAL A 85 6.06 -4.54 -2.57
C VAL A 85 5.82 -5.15 -1.19
N VAL A 86 6.87 -5.26 -0.36
CA VAL A 86 6.74 -5.77 1.01
C VAL A 86 5.80 -4.90 1.84
N ASN A 87 5.83 -3.58 1.63
CA ASN A 87 4.99 -2.63 2.36
C ASN A 87 3.76 -2.15 1.56
N HIS A 88 3.33 -2.89 0.54
CA HIS A 88 2.32 -2.39 -0.41
C HIS A 88 1.05 -1.92 0.29
N SER A 89 0.57 -2.69 1.28
CA SER A 89 -0.66 -2.38 2.01
C SER A 89 -0.53 -1.06 2.78
N ALA A 90 0.64 -0.80 3.40
CA ALA A 90 0.86 0.43 4.16
C ALA A 90 1.01 1.64 3.23
N VAL A 91 1.71 1.47 2.11
CA VAL A 91 1.86 2.52 1.10
C VAL A 91 0.51 2.86 0.46
N ARG A 92 -0.29 1.83 0.16
CA ARG A 92 -1.65 1.98 -0.38
C ARG A 92 -2.57 2.69 0.60
N ASP A 93 -2.63 2.23 1.85
CA ASP A 93 -3.42 2.87 2.91
C ASP A 93 -3.04 4.35 3.07
N ALA A 94 -1.75 4.65 3.13
CA ALA A 94 -1.24 6.01 3.28
C ALA A 94 -1.56 6.89 2.06
N ALA A 95 -1.38 6.37 0.85
CA ALA A 95 -1.65 7.12 -0.38
C ALA A 95 -3.16 7.36 -0.60
N ARG A 96 -3.99 6.34 -0.34
CA ARG A 96 -5.46 6.44 -0.37
C ARG A 96 -5.95 7.43 0.68
N TRP A 97 -5.40 7.40 1.90
CA TRP A 97 -5.69 8.38 2.95
C TRP A 97 -5.31 9.81 2.56
N LEU A 98 -4.13 9.99 1.97
CA LEU A 98 -3.67 11.30 1.54
C LEU A 98 -4.57 11.92 0.47
N LEU A 99 -5.10 11.11 -0.46
CA LEU A 99 -5.94 11.60 -1.55
C LEU A 99 -7.41 11.79 -1.17
N TRP A 100 -7.98 10.86 -0.39
CA TRP A 100 -9.44 10.81 -0.18
C TRP A 100 -9.90 10.91 1.27
N SER A 101 -8.99 11.17 2.22
CA SER A 101 -9.38 11.32 3.64
C SER A 101 -10.55 12.27 3.85
N ARG A 102 -10.59 13.41 3.14
CA ARG A 102 -11.66 14.40 3.29
C ARG A 102 -13.05 13.82 3.01
N ASP A 103 -13.20 13.09 1.91
CA ASP A 103 -14.48 12.53 1.48
C ASP A 103 -14.90 11.37 2.37
N TYR A 104 -13.94 10.55 2.80
CA TYR A 104 -14.24 9.45 3.72
C TYR A 104 -14.56 9.95 5.13
N LYS A 105 -13.86 10.97 5.63
CA LYS A 105 -14.17 11.59 6.92
C LYS A 105 -15.59 12.17 6.92
N SER A 106 -16.00 12.87 5.87
CA SER A 106 -17.36 13.42 5.79
C SER A 106 -18.40 12.31 5.75
N LYS A 107 -18.18 11.24 4.98
CA LYS A 107 -19.08 10.06 4.93
C LYS A 107 -19.25 9.39 6.29
N VAL A 108 -18.14 9.12 7.00
CA VAL A 108 -18.19 8.44 8.31
C VAL A 108 -18.83 9.34 9.36
N LEU A 109 -18.49 10.63 9.41
CA LEU A 109 -19.05 11.54 10.40
C LEU A 109 -20.52 11.87 10.17
N ALA A 110 -20.99 11.81 8.91
CA ALA A 110 -22.40 12.00 8.56
C ALA A 110 -23.30 10.82 8.98
N GLN A 111 -22.72 9.68 9.36
CA GLN A 111 -23.52 8.55 9.85
C GLN A 111 -24.19 8.89 11.19
N PRO A 112 -25.43 8.40 11.40
CA PRO A 112 -26.07 8.50 12.70
C PRO A 112 -25.23 7.77 13.76
N GLU A 113 -25.37 8.17 15.03
CA GLU A 113 -24.75 7.45 16.14
C GLU A 113 -25.28 6.01 16.18
N SER A 114 -24.38 5.04 16.37
CA SER A 114 -24.77 3.65 16.49
C SER A 114 -25.52 3.41 17.79
N THR A 115 -26.68 2.79 17.71
CA THR A 115 -27.50 2.42 18.88
C THR A 115 -26.83 1.34 19.75
N ASN A 116 -25.88 0.58 19.18
CA ASN A 116 -25.28 -0.59 19.83
C ASN A 116 -23.87 -0.33 20.39
N GLY A 117 -23.43 0.94 20.44
CA GLY A 117 -22.08 1.29 20.85
C GLY A 117 -20.98 0.89 19.85
N GLU A 118 -21.37 0.63 18.59
CA GLU A 118 -20.42 0.37 17.51
C GLU A 118 -19.76 1.67 17.05
N LEU A 119 -18.51 1.56 16.60
CA LEU A 119 -17.80 2.69 16.04
C LEU A 119 -18.36 3.02 14.64
N LYS A 120 -18.40 4.32 14.33
CA LYS A 120 -18.77 4.77 12.98
C LYS A 120 -17.75 4.26 11.98
N HIS A 121 -18.23 3.68 10.88
CA HIS A 121 -17.37 2.97 9.95
C HIS A 121 -17.91 3.03 8.52
N VAL A 122 -17.02 2.93 7.54
CA VAL A 122 -17.40 2.76 6.14
C VAL A 122 -16.43 1.81 5.48
N GLU A 123 -16.91 1.04 4.51
CA GLU A 123 -16.02 0.25 3.68
C GLU A 123 -15.01 1.17 2.99
N TRP A 124 -13.74 0.84 3.18
CA TRP A 124 -12.60 1.68 2.79
C TRP A 124 -11.85 1.07 1.63
N ASP A 125 -11.64 -0.24 1.71
CA ASP A 125 -10.86 -1.02 0.77
C ASP A 125 -11.30 -2.49 0.84
N GLY A 126 -11.02 -3.24 -0.22
CA GLY A 126 -11.31 -4.65 -0.32
C GLY A 126 -10.48 -5.30 -1.42
N TRP A 127 -10.18 -6.59 -1.24
CA TRP A 127 -9.53 -7.41 -2.26
C TRP A 127 -9.94 -8.87 -2.09
N GLY A 128 -9.89 -9.63 -3.16
CA GLY A 128 -10.43 -10.97 -3.16
C GLY A 128 -10.25 -11.70 -4.49
N TRP A 129 -10.28 -13.03 -4.41
CA TRP A 129 -10.18 -13.89 -5.59
C TRP A 129 -10.99 -15.16 -5.39
N ALA A 130 -11.69 -15.60 -6.43
CA ALA A 130 -12.49 -16.82 -6.44
C ALA A 130 -13.54 -16.93 -5.30
N GLY A 131 -14.19 -15.81 -4.96
CA GLY A 131 -15.26 -15.77 -3.95
C GLY A 131 -14.78 -15.68 -2.50
N MET A 132 -13.48 -15.41 -2.30
CA MET A 132 -12.88 -15.09 -1.00
C MET A 132 -12.59 -13.59 -0.94
N ASP A 133 -13.37 -12.84 -0.17
CA ASP A 133 -13.28 -11.38 -0.11
C ASP A 133 -12.77 -10.90 1.26
N THR A 134 -11.67 -10.16 1.24
CA THR A 134 -11.16 -9.47 2.44
C THR A 134 -11.61 -8.02 2.40
N THR A 135 -12.33 -7.60 3.44
CA THR A 135 -12.84 -6.23 3.56
C THR A 135 -12.05 -5.45 4.62
N VAL A 136 -11.80 -4.17 4.33
CA VAL A 136 -11.21 -3.21 5.26
C VAL A 136 -12.18 -2.07 5.46
N PHE A 137 -12.47 -1.79 6.72
CA PHE A 137 -13.31 -0.67 7.14
C PHE A 137 -12.44 0.48 7.63
N LEU A 138 -12.79 1.70 7.23
CA LEU A 138 -12.32 2.91 7.89
C LEU A 138 -13.22 3.16 9.09
N VAL A 139 -12.62 3.33 10.25
CA VAL A 139 -13.32 3.45 11.53
C VAL A 139 -12.91 4.75 12.22
N PHE A 140 -13.90 5.48 12.74
CA PHE A 140 -13.69 6.64 13.59
C PHE A 140 -13.86 6.25 15.06
N ASP A 141 -12.80 6.43 15.85
CA ASP A 141 -12.77 6.15 17.28
C ASP A 141 -12.47 7.42 18.09
N PRO A 142 -13.50 8.10 18.63
CA PRO A 142 -13.32 9.35 19.36
C PRO A 142 -12.54 9.16 20.67
N THR A 143 -12.49 7.95 21.23
CA THR A 143 -11.80 7.64 22.49
C THR A 143 -10.37 7.15 22.29
N ASP A 144 -9.95 6.92 21.04
CA ASP A 144 -8.62 6.38 20.70
C ASP A 144 -8.34 5.01 21.37
N SER A 145 -9.40 4.25 21.68
CA SER A 145 -9.34 2.89 22.24
C SER A 145 -8.56 1.90 21.36
N LEU A 146 -8.61 2.07 20.04
CA LEU A 146 -7.91 1.24 19.05
C LEU A 146 -6.40 1.55 18.95
N ARG A 147 -5.91 2.60 19.62
CA ARG A 147 -4.50 3.04 19.51
C ARG A 147 -3.49 1.96 19.90
N ALA A 148 -3.77 1.21 20.95
CA ALA A 148 -2.87 0.14 21.43
C ALA A 148 -2.82 -1.04 20.45
N ALA A 149 -3.98 -1.41 19.89
CA ALA A 149 -4.08 -2.42 18.84
C ALA A 149 -3.30 -1.99 17.59
N ALA A 150 -3.47 -0.74 17.17
CA ALA A 150 -2.76 -0.18 16.02
C ALA A 150 -1.24 -0.14 16.19
N LYS A 151 -0.73 0.02 17.42
CA LYS A 151 0.72 0.02 17.69
C LYS A 151 1.31 -1.38 17.73
N SER A 152 0.56 -2.34 18.26
CA SER A 152 1.03 -3.72 18.46
C SER A 152 0.81 -4.62 17.26
N HIS A 153 -0.10 -4.26 16.34
CA HIS A 153 -0.55 -5.06 15.21
C HIS A 153 -0.97 -6.49 15.60
N ARG A 154 -1.47 -6.67 16.83
CA ARG A 154 -1.97 -7.95 17.29
C ARG A 154 -3.41 -8.13 16.85
N ALA A 155 -3.73 -9.34 16.39
CA ALA A 155 -5.10 -9.76 16.18
C ALA A 155 -5.87 -9.75 17.51
N GLY A 156 -7.17 -9.48 17.45
CA GLY A 156 -8.01 -9.50 18.63
C GLY A 156 -9.39 -8.90 18.43
N LYS A 157 -10.23 -9.06 19.45
CA LYS A 157 -11.55 -8.47 19.56
C LYS A 157 -11.45 -7.13 20.27
N PHE A 158 -11.90 -6.07 19.61
CA PHE A 158 -11.82 -4.70 20.13
C PHE A 158 -13.20 -4.09 20.34
N GLY A 159 -13.30 -3.18 21.32
CA GLY A 159 -14.55 -2.49 21.63
C GLY A 159 -15.08 -1.72 20.42
N GLY A 160 -16.39 -1.80 20.19
CA GLY A 160 -17.07 -1.15 19.08
C GLY A 160 -16.75 -1.69 17.68
N VAL A 161 -15.95 -2.75 17.57
CA VAL A 161 -15.76 -3.55 16.36
C VAL A 161 -16.50 -4.88 16.53
N PRO A 162 -17.36 -5.30 15.57
CA PRO A 162 -18.26 -6.44 15.72
C PRO A 162 -17.57 -7.80 15.68
N CYS A 163 -16.39 -7.92 15.06
CA CYS A 163 -15.66 -9.18 14.92
C CYS A 163 -14.27 -9.14 15.56
N GLU A 164 -13.66 -10.30 15.75
CA GLU A 164 -12.21 -10.38 15.94
C GLU A 164 -11.54 -10.03 14.61
N VAL A 165 -10.52 -9.17 14.66
CA VAL A 165 -9.88 -8.65 13.46
C VAL A 165 -8.38 -8.94 13.47
N PRO A 166 -7.79 -9.36 12.34
CA PRO A 166 -6.37 -9.67 12.26
C PRO A 166 -5.46 -8.44 12.37
N LEU A 167 -5.94 -7.26 11.94
CA LEU A 167 -5.09 -6.08 11.85
C LEU A 167 -5.89 -4.79 12.00
N VAL A 168 -5.40 -3.93 12.90
CA VAL A 168 -5.79 -2.53 13.03
C VAL A 168 -4.58 -1.67 12.70
N ARG A 169 -4.77 -0.61 11.92
CA ARG A 169 -3.74 0.40 11.64
C ARG A 169 -4.27 1.78 11.91
N ARG A 170 -3.40 2.67 12.38
CA ARG A 170 -3.72 4.07 12.60
C ARG A 170 -3.33 4.88 11.36
N LEU A 171 -4.31 5.56 10.76
CA LEU A 171 -4.08 6.47 9.62
C LEU A 171 -3.84 7.90 10.13
N GLU A 172 -4.60 8.31 11.14
CA GLU A 172 -4.52 9.61 11.81
C GLU A 172 -5.00 9.47 13.26
N SER A 173 -4.95 10.53 14.06
CA SER A 173 -5.61 10.51 15.37
C SER A 173 -7.10 10.22 15.21
N HIS A 174 -7.64 9.28 16.00
CA HIS A 174 -9.03 8.83 15.94
C HIS A 174 -9.46 8.13 14.64
N TRP A 175 -8.58 7.98 13.65
CA TRP A 175 -8.90 7.35 12.36
C TRP A 175 -8.07 6.10 12.14
N TYR A 176 -8.77 4.98 12.00
CA TYR A 176 -8.17 3.66 11.93
C TYR A 176 -8.67 2.92 10.69
N SER A 177 -7.80 2.15 10.04
CA SER A 177 -8.22 1.09 9.14
C SER A 177 -8.26 -0.24 9.89
N VAL A 178 -9.36 -0.96 9.75
CA VAL A 178 -9.62 -2.23 10.42
C VAL A 178 -9.87 -3.29 9.36
N ARG A 179 -8.93 -4.22 9.23
CA ARG A 179 -9.03 -5.34 8.29
C ARG A 179 -9.74 -6.49 8.95
N PHE A 180 -10.77 -7.03 8.31
CA PHE A 180 -11.49 -8.19 8.78
C PHE A 180 -10.87 -9.47 8.22
N TYR A 181 -11.23 -10.64 8.76
CA TYR A 181 -10.89 -11.90 8.09
C TYR A 181 -11.68 -12.03 6.78
N THR A 182 -11.24 -12.94 5.92
CA THR A 182 -11.92 -13.26 4.66
C THR A 182 -13.39 -13.60 4.90
N ASP A 183 -14.25 -13.11 4.02
CA ASP A 183 -15.71 -13.29 3.99
C ASP A 183 -16.45 -12.76 5.22
N GLN A 184 -15.78 -11.94 6.04
CA GLN A 184 -16.41 -11.22 7.13
C GLN A 184 -16.77 -9.80 6.72
N VAL A 185 -17.92 -9.36 7.21
CA VAL A 185 -18.45 -8.00 7.02
C VAL A 185 -18.81 -7.41 8.38
N TRP A 186 -19.05 -6.11 8.43
CA TRP A 186 -19.39 -5.45 9.69
C TRP A 186 -20.63 -6.06 10.37
N SER A 187 -21.65 -6.44 9.59
CA SER A 187 -22.88 -7.01 10.11
C SER A 187 -22.80 -8.49 10.50
N GLY A 188 -21.67 -9.18 10.27
CA GLY A 188 -21.59 -10.62 10.47
C GLY A 188 -20.16 -11.16 10.49
N CYS A 189 -19.85 -11.94 11.54
CA CYS A 189 -18.51 -12.48 11.79
C CYS A 189 -18.34 -13.94 11.34
N ASP A 190 -19.40 -14.56 10.84
CA ASP A 190 -19.38 -15.96 10.42
C ASP A 190 -18.77 -16.06 9.02
N ALA A 191 -17.49 -16.43 8.95
CA ALA A 191 -16.74 -16.68 7.70
C ALA A 191 -17.22 -17.94 6.93
N GLY A 192 -18.45 -18.43 7.19
CA GLY A 192 -18.94 -19.72 6.69
C GLY A 192 -20.37 -19.74 6.17
N ASN A 193 -21.09 -18.60 6.12
CA ASN A 193 -22.51 -18.57 5.72
C ASN A 193 -22.83 -17.67 4.51
N ALA A 194 -21.83 -17.36 3.68
CA ALA A 194 -22.06 -16.71 2.36
C ALA A 194 -22.51 -17.69 1.26
N SER A 195 -22.79 -18.96 1.57
CA SER A 195 -23.34 -19.96 0.62
C SER A 195 -24.87 -20.13 0.72
N GLY A 196 -25.57 -19.27 1.44
CA GLY A 196 -26.98 -19.50 1.81
C GLY A 196 -27.92 -18.33 1.54
N ARG A 197 -27.94 -17.75 0.33
CA ARG A 197 -29.09 -16.94 -0.15
C ARG A 197 -29.04 -16.66 -1.65
N SER A 198 -29.56 -17.62 -2.42
CA SER A 198 -30.31 -17.34 -3.63
C SER A 198 -31.46 -18.35 -3.68
N GLN A 199 -32.64 -17.91 -3.23
CA GLN A 199 -33.90 -18.42 -3.80
C GLN A 199 -34.15 -17.66 -5.09
#